data_AF-A0A353PGN3-F1
#
_entry.id   AF-A0A353PGN3-F1
#
_cell.length_a   1.000
_cell.length_b   1.000
_cell.length_c   1.000
_cell.angle_alpha   90.00
_cell.angle_beta   90.00
_cell.angle_gamma   90.00
#
_symmetry.space_group_name_H-M   'P 1'
#
loop_
_entity.id
_entity.type
_entity.pdbx_description
1 polymer ?
#
loop_
_entity_poly.entity_id
_entity_poly.type
_entity_poly.pdbx_seq_one_letter_code
_entity_poly.pdbx_strand_id
1 'polypeptide(L)' 'QRQRLMIDYASRGSGQTSTREISPQRLTHYRDNWYLDAWCHKSNGLRTFALDCVIRADVLDTRAQDV' A
#
# COMPACT_ATOMS: atom_id res chain seq x y z
N GLN A 1 -12.04 -3.14 -11.93
CA GLN A 1 -12.48 -3.27 -10.51
C GLN A 1 -11.27 -3.09 -9.63
N ARG A 2 -11.38 -2.40 -8.48
CA ARG A 2 -10.24 -2.28 -7.55
C ARG A 2 -10.15 -3.54 -6.70
N GLN A 3 -8.96 -4.14 -6.69
CA GLN A 3 -8.64 -5.34 -5.93
C GLN A 3 -7.74 -4.99 -4.76
N ARG A 4 -7.80 -5.79 -3.69
CA ARG A 4 -6.83 -5.69 -2.61
C ARG A 4 -5.46 -6.11 -3.14
N LEU A 5 -4.44 -5.52 -2.57
CA LEU A 5 -3.06 -5.84 -2.90
C LEU A 5 -2.38 -6.39 -1.66
N MET A 6 -1.62 -7.45 -1.83
CA MET A 6 -0.61 -7.85 -0.86
C MET A 6 0.69 -7.17 -1.26
N ILE A 7 1.24 -6.34 -0.38
CA ILE A 7 2.51 -5.65 -0.64
C ILE A 7 3.56 -6.05 0.39
N ASP A 8 4.79 -6.24 -0.09
CA ASP A 8 5.98 -6.27 0.77
C ASP A 8 6.57 -4.87 0.80
N TYR A 9 6.43 -4.22 1.97
CA TYR A 9 6.80 -2.82 2.14
C TYR A 9 7.99 -2.68 3.09
N ALA A 10 9.06 -2.07 2.61
CA ALA A 10 10.21 -1.69 3.42
C ALA A 10 9.97 -0.34 4.09
N SER A 11 9.80 -0.34 5.41
CA SER A 11 9.62 0.87 6.19
C SER A 11 10.90 1.73 6.18
N ARG A 12 10.82 2.98 5.70
CA ARG A 12 11.96 3.92 5.70
C ARG A 12 12.51 4.21 7.09
N GLY A 13 11.66 4.20 8.12
CA GLY A 13 12.05 4.54 9.49
C GLY A 13 12.68 3.40 10.27
N SER A 14 12.22 2.16 10.07
CA SER A 14 12.69 1.00 10.82
C SER A 14 13.61 0.06 10.03
N GLY A 15 13.70 0.22 8.71
CA GLY A 15 14.42 -0.70 7.83
C GLY A 15 13.81 -2.10 7.74
N GLN A 16 12.71 -2.36 8.44
CA GLN A 16 12.04 -3.66 8.42
C GLN A 16 11.10 -3.76 7.23
N THR A 17 11.18 -4.87 6.52
CA THR A 17 10.20 -5.27 5.53
C THR A 17 9.02 -5.91 6.22
N SER A 18 7.82 -5.50 5.82
CA SER A 18 6.58 -6.09 6.33
C SER A 18 5.60 -6.34 5.19
N THR A 19 5.04 -7.54 5.17
CA THR A 19 3.95 -7.90 4.27
C THR A 19 2.64 -7.33 4.81
N ARG A 20 1.89 -6.65 3.94
CA ARG A 20 0.65 -5.95 4.30
C ARG A 20 -0.41 -6.12 3.22
N GLU A 21 -1.61 -6.47 3.65
CA GLU A 21 -2.79 -6.40 2.81
C GLU A 21 -3.36 -4.97 2.84
N ILE A 22 -3.54 -4.38 1.66
CA ILE A 22 -4.00 -3.02 1.49
C ILE A 22 -5.14 -2.92 0.48
N SER A 23 -6.06 -1.97 0.70
CA SER A 23 -7.06 -1.56 -0.30
C SER A 23 -6.64 -0.24 -0.94
N PRO A 24 -6.16 -0.22 -2.20
CA PRO A 24 -5.68 0.98 -2.85
C PRO A 24 -6.82 1.99 -3.10
N GLN A 25 -6.61 3.24 -2.69
CA GLN A 25 -7.57 4.34 -2.87
C GLN A 25 -7.15 5.30 -3.96
N ARG A 26 -5.97 5.92 -3.79
CA ARG A 26 -5.50 7.01 -4.63
C ARG A 26 -4.00 6.92 -4.81
N LEU A 27 -3.55 7.10 -6.05
CA LEU A 27 -2.15 7.26 -6.39
C LEU A 27 -1.87 8.76 -6.58
N THR A 28 -0.91 9.27 -5.81
CA THR A 28 -0.53 10.69 -5.76
C THR A 28 0.93 10.84 -6.15
N HIS A 29 1.22 11.72 -7.11
CA HIS A 29 2.60 12.08 -7.48
C HIS A 29 3.00 13.38 -6.80
N TYR A 30 4.07 13.37 -6.02
CA TYR A 30 4.54 14.55 -5.28
C TYR A 30 6.07 14.57 -5.18
N ARG A 31 6.69 15.70 -5.57
CA ARG A 31 8.16 15.92 -5.58
C ARG A 31 8.92 14.71 -6.12
N ASP A 32 8.56 14.30 -7.34
CA ASP A 32 9.17 13.17 -8.08
C ASP A 32 9.03 11.79 -7.43
N ASN A 33 8.15 11.66 -6.43
CA ASN A 33 7.87 10.40 -5.76
C ASN A 33 6.39 10.03 -5.94
N TRP A 34 6.14 8.74 -6.10
CA TRP A 34 4.78 8.19 -6.14
C TRP A 34 4.38 7.68 -4.77
N TYR A 35 3.19 8.09 -4.33
CA TYR A 35 2.58 7.71 -3.07
C TYR A 35 1.23 7.06 -3.30
N LEU A 36 1.00 5.90 -2.71
CA LEU A 36 -0.27 5.20 -2.72
C LEU A 36 -0.96 5.39 -1.38
N ASP A 37 -2.08 6.11 -1.38
CA ASP A 37 -3.00 6.10 -0.25
C ASP A 37 -3.83 4.82 -0.31
N ALA A 38 -3.77 4.05 0.77
CA ALA A 38 -4.48 2.79 0.88
C ALA A 38 -4.95 2.51 2.31
N TRP A 39 -6.06 1.79 2.41
CA TRP A 39 -6.50 1.24 3.69
C TRP A 39 -5.63 0.05 4.08
N CYS A 40 -4.93 0.13 5.19
CA CYS A 40 -4.11 -0.96 5.72
C CYS A 40 -4.95 -1.84 6.64
N HIS A 41 -5.26 -3.07 6.21
CA HIS A 41 -6.08 -4.01 7.00
C HIS A 41 -5.40 -4.39 8.32
N LYS A 42 -4.06 -4.50 8.33
CA LYS A 42 -3.28 -4.78 9.55
C LYS A 42 -3.35 -3.68 10.60
N SER A 43 -3.52 -2.42 10.18
CA SER A 43 -3.60 -1.27 11.09
C SER A 43 -5.01 -0.72 11.25
N ASN A 44 -5.98 -1.30 10.53
CA ASN A 44 -7.36 -0.86 10.43
C ASN A 44 -7.50 0.66 10.26
N GLY A 45 -6.75 1.22 9.29
CA GLY A 45 -6.67 2.67 9.07
C GLY A 45 -6.05 3.03 7.72
N LEU A 46 -6.28 4.28 7.29
CA LEU A 46 -5.65 4.85 6.08
C LEU A 46 -4.16 5.10 6.32
N ARG A 47 -3.34 4.67 5.36
CA ARG A 47 -1.90 4.94 5.35
C ARG A 47 -1.42 5.23 3.93
N THR A 48 -0.41 6.07 3.85
CA THR A 48 0.29 6.39 2.61
C THR A 48 1.54 5.52 2.51
N PHE A 49 1.71 4.86 1.36
CA PHE A 49 2.84 4.00 1.05
C PHE A 49 3.65 4.63 -0.08
N ALA A 50 4.94 4.84 0.11
CA ALA A 50 5.81 5.28 -0.98
C ALA A 50 6.06 4.11 -1.94
N LEU A 51 5.80 4.27 -3.23
CA LEU A 51 5.97 3.19 -4.21
C LEU A 51 7.44 2.72 -4.30
N ASP A 52 8.41 3.61 -4.09
CA ASP A 52 9.83 3.25 -4.12
C ASP A 52 10.24 2.29 -2.98
N CYS A 53 9.39 2.17 -1.95
CA CYS A 53 9.58 1.25 -0.83
C CYS A 53 8.77 -0.05 -0.96
N VAL A 54 8.00 -0.20 -2.04
CA VAL A 54 7.29 -1.44 -2.35
C VAL A 54 8.25 -2.38 -3.07
N ILE A 55 8.61 -3.48 -2.40
CA ILE A 55 9.52 -4.51 -2.95
C ILE A 55 8.74 -5.43 -3.88
N ARG A 56 7.52 -5.80 -3.49
CA ARG A 56 6.65 -6.71 -4.21
C ARG A 56 5.20 -6.30 -4.02
N ALA A 57 4.40 -6.47 -5.06
CA ALA A 57 2.96 -6.28 -5.03
C ALA A 57 2.28 -7.42 -5.79
N ASP A 58 1.43 -8.17 -5.09
CA ASP A 58 0.58 -9.20 -5.67
C ASP A 58 -0.88 -8.76 -5.57
N VAL A 59 -1.61 -8.93 -6.67
CA VAL A 59 -3.05 -8.64 -6.71
C VAL A 59 -3.81 -9.80 -6.08
N LEU A 60 -4.75 -9.49 -5.20
CA LEU A 60 -5.63 -10.48 -4.57
C LEU A 60 -6.99 -10.51 -5.28
N ASP A 61 -7.63 -11.67 -5.30
CA ASP A 61 -8.99 -11.80 -5.85
C ASP A 61 -10.07 -11.11 -4.98
N THR A 62 -9.68 -10.62 -3.80
CA THR A 62 -10.53 -9.87 -2.89
C THR A 62 -10.78 -8.45 -3.40
N ARG A 63 -12.02 -7.96 -3.31
CA ARG A 63 -12.34 -6.56 -3.63
C ARG A 63 -11.71 -5.59 -2.63
N ALA A 64 -11.13 -4.51 -3.18
CA ALA A 64 -10.67 -3.39 -2.36
C ALA A 64 -11.84 -2.79 -1.59
N GLN A 65 -11.59 -2.43 -0.34
CA GLN A 65 -12.54 -1.69 0.47
C GLN A 65 -12.51 -0.23 0.06
N ASP A 66 -13.67 0.36 -0.23
CA ASP A 66 -13.80 1.80 -0.45
C ASP A 66 -14.00 2.48 0.91
N VAL A 67 -13.11 3.40 1.23
CA VAL A 67 -13.09 4.15 2.50
C VAL A 67 -12.96 5.63 2.19
#